data_AF-A0A1I8HMU0-F1
#
_entry.id   AF-A0A1I8HMU0-F1
#
_cell.length_a   1.000
_cell.length_b   1.000
_cell.length_c   1.000
_cell.angle_alpha   90.00
_cell.angle_beta   90.00
_cell.angle_gamma   90.00
#
_symmetry.space_group_name_H-M   'P 1'
#
loop_
_entity.id
_entity.type
_entity.pdbx_description
1 polymer ?
#
loop_
_entity_poly.entity_id
_entity_poly.type
_entity_poly.pdbx_seq_one_letter_code
_entity_poly.pdbx_strand_id
1 'polypeptide(L)'
;MTDEAFGNLSLLAQAFPWFAELFGRLNSSESQWRGMVESAEPEAAPLPDKADDQLQALQRLCIVRSVRPERLLQATAAFAVSVLGSAYTRDPGVEPTAVGSDPATPVLLLHERDASAADRLARSSALRLTGRPPIVFQVADNSANTERGAKRAIQRAMAEDAWALLHCSGPATLDVMQRCADLAAGGQLQKQPQAASFRLVMTCRADCCLGSHRPPVLQAAVKIFVDMPTIFKDCVQRCWASIEQQ
;
A
#
# COMPACT_ATOMS: atom_id res chain seq x y z
N MET A 1 14.90 -27.68 20.89
CA MET A 1 13.64 -27.10 20.39
C MET A 1 12.70 -26.94 21.57
N THR A 2 11.88 -25.88 21.60
CA THR A 2 10.90 -25.67 22.69
C THR A 2 9.70 -26.60 22.54
N ASP A 3 9.00 -26.88 23.65
CA ASP A 3 7.79 -27.72 23.64
C ASP A 3 6.69 -27.11 22.75
N GLU A 4 6.60 -25.78 22.71
CA GLU A 4 5.67 -25.06 21.83
C GLU A 4 5.99 -25.29 20.35
N ALA A 5 7.27 -25.15 19.96
CA ALA A 5 7.69 -25.38 18.59
C ALA A 5 7.47 -26.85 18.17
N PHE A 6 7.73 -27.81 19.07
CA PHE A 6 7.41 -29.22 18.84
C PHE A 6 5.91 -29.43 18.66
N GLY A 7 5.09 -28.85 19.54
CA GLY A 7 3.63 -28.92 19.46
C GLY A 7 3.09 -28.37 18.14
N ASN A 8 3.60 -27.22 17.69
CA ASN A 8 3.22 -26.62 16.41
C ASN A 8 3.61 -27.49 15.21
N LEU A 9 4.78 -28.13 15.24
CA LEU A 9 5.20 -29.08 14.19
C LEU A 9 4.34 -30.36 14.20
N SER A 10 3.95 -30.85 15.38
CA SER A 10 3.03 -31.99 15.50
C SER A 10 1.66 -31.68 14.89
N LEU A 11 1.10 -30.49 15.18
CA LEU A 11 -0.13 -30.03 14.55
C LEU A 11 0.00 -29.89 13.03
N LEU A 12 1.14 -29.39 12.56
CA LEU A 12 1.43 -29.31 11.11
C LEU A 12 1.47 -30.71 10.48
N ALA A 13 2.09 -31.68 11.13
CA ALA A 13 2.18 -33.06 10.64
C ALA A 13 0.82 -33.76 10.60
N GLN A 14 -0.04 -33.51 11.59
CA GLN A 14 -1.41 -34.01 11.62
C GLN A 14 -2.28 -33.39 10.53
N ALA A 15 -2.11 -32.10 10.26
CA ALA A 15 -2.88 -31.38 9.26
C ALA A 15 -2.44 -31.67 7.82
N PHE A 16 -1.16 -31.97 7.60
CA PHE A 16 -0.59 -32.05 6.25
C PHE A 16 0.28 -33.29 6.02
N PRO A 17 -0.15 -34.21 5.12
CA PRO A 17 0.57 -35.45 4.82
C PRO A 17 2.00 -35.23 4.31
N TRP A 18 2.24 -34.14 3.57
CA TRP A 18 3.57 -33.80 3.03
C TRP A 18 4.62 -33.55 4.13
N PHE A 19 4.21 -33.25 5.36
CA PHE A 19 5.12 -33.01 6.48
C PHE A 19 5.27 -34.23 7.39
N ALA A 20 4.37 -35.21 7.32
CA ALA A 20 4.31 -36.32 8.27
C ALA A 20 5.59 -37.17 8.30
N GLU A 21 6.16 -37.47 7.13
CA GLU A 21 7.42 -38.23 7.03
C GLU A 21 8.60 -37.45 7.63
N LEU A 22 8.72 -36.15 7.30
CA LEU A 22 9.77 -35.28 7.82
C LEU A 22 9.66 -35.10 9.35
N PHE A 23 8.44 -35.01 9.87
CA PHE A 23 8.20 -34.99 11.32
C PHE A 23 8.58 -36.31 12.00
N GLY A 24 8.32 -37.46 11.35
CA GLY A 24 8.75 -38.77 11.86
C GLY A 24 10.28 -38.91 12.02
N ARG A 25 11.06 -38.16 11.24
CA ARG A 25 12.53 -38.10 11.30
C ARG A 25 13.09 -37.02 12.23
N LEU A 26 12.24 -36.32 12.97
CA LEU A 26 12.68 -35.18 13.78
C LEU A 26 13.75 -35.57 14.81
N ASN A 27 13.62 -36.74 15.44
CA ASN A 27 14.60 -37.27 16.41
C ASN A 27 15.95 -37.63 15.77
N SER A 28 15.95 -38.16 14.53
CA SER A 28 17.21 -38.51 13.84
C SER A 28 17.99 -37.27 13.38
N SER A 29 17.30 -36.14 13.19
CA SER A 29 17.88 -34.91 12.65
C SER A 29 17.82 -33.76 13.67
N GLU A 30 17.81 -34.09 14.96
CA GLU A 30 17.61 -33.16 16.07
C GLU A 30 18.63 -32.01 16.08
N SER A 31 19.90 -32.28 15.74
CA SER A 31 20.94 -31.25 15.68
C SER A 31 20.70 -30.23 14.56
N GLN A 32 20.21 -30.69 13.40
CA GLN A 32 19.88 -29.81 12.27
C GLN A 32 18.64 -28.97 12.58
N TRP A 33 17.60 -29.59 13.17
CA TRP A 33 16.42 -28.87 13.64
C TRP A 33 16.78 -27.82 14.68
N ARG A 34 17.62 -28.17 15.66
CA ARG A 34 18.12 -27.22 16.67
C ARG A 34 18.85 -26.05 16.00
N GLY A 35 19.76 -26.32 15.06
CA GLY A 35 20.48 -25.28 14.33
C GLY A 35 19.56 -24.33 13.55
N MET A 36 18.53 -24.87 12.87
CA MET A 36 17.54 -24.03 12.16
C MET A 36 16.70 -23.20 13.13
N VAL A 37 16.23 -23.79 14.23
CA VAL A 37 15.43 -23.12 15.26
C VAL A 37 16.23 -22.03 15.97
N GLU A 38 17.51 -22.26 16.25
CA GLU A 38 18.37 -21.31 16.97
C GLU A 38 18.97 -20.23 16.05
N SER A 39 18.84 -20.37 14.73
CA SER A 39 19.28 -19.38 13.75
C SER A 39 18.65 -18.01 14.01
N ALA A 40 19.42 -16.95 13.79
CA ALA A 40 18.92 -15.58 13.76
C ALA A 40 17.99 -15.32 12.56
N GLU A 41 18.19 -16.08 11.47
CA GLU A 41 17.48 -15.99 10.20
C GLU A 41 16.99 -17.39 9.79
N PRO A 42 15.99 -17.96 10.47
CA PRO A 42 15.47 -19.29 10.17
C PRO A 42 14.90 -19.40 8.75
N GLU A 43 14.42 -18.29 8.18
CA GLU A 43 13.93 -18.21 6.81
C GLU A 43 15.03 -18.36 5.75
N ALA A 44 16.30 -18.17 6.11
CA ALA A 44 17.48 -18.37 5.25
C ALA A 44 18.29 -19.63 5.62
N ALA A 45 18.06 -20.20 6.80
CA ALA A 45 18.74 -21.42 7.24
C ALA A 45 18.30 -22.66 6.43
N PRO A 46 19.20 -23.60 6.11
CA PRO A 46 18.80 -24.83 5.42
C PRO A 46 17.85 -25.65 6.29
N LEU A 47 16.80 -26.22 5.66
CA LEU A 47 15.94 -27.17 6.34
C LEU A 47 16.68 -28.49 6.60
N PRO A 48 16.35 -29.18 7.70
CA PRO A 48 16.89 -30.50 7.99
C PRO A 48 16.64 -31.51 6.87
N ASP A 49 17.52 -32.50 6.76
CA ASP A 49 17.48 -33.57 5.75
C ASP A 49 17.47 -33.07 4.30
N LYS A 50 17.93 -31.83 4.05
CA LYS A 50 17.81 -31.17 2.73
C LYS A 50 16.36 -31.11 2.24
N ALA A 51 15.41 -30.97 3.15
CA ALA A 51 14.00 -30.92 2.80
C ALA A 51 13.65 -29.76 1.83
N ASP A 52 14.50 -28.74 1.75
CA ASP A 52 14.38 -27.66 0.76
C ASP A 52 14.34 -28.15 -0.70
N ASP A 53 14.97 -29.28 -1.01
CA ASP A 53 14.97 -29.84 -2.37
C ASP A 53 13.60 -30.44 -2.76
N GLN A 54 12.75 -30.73 -1.77
CA GLN A 54 11.48 -31.43 -1.94
C GLN A 54 10.26 -30.57 -1.59
N LEU A 55 10.48 -29.47 -0.85
CA LEU A 55 9.42 -28.61 -0.34
C LEU A 55 9.24 -27.37 -1.20
N GLN A 56 7.98 -27.00 -1.40
CA GLN A 56 7.61 -25.72 -2.00
C GLN A 56 7.80 -24.58 -1.01
N ALA A 57 7.96 -23.35 -1.53
CA ALA A 57 8.19 -22.15 -0.72
C ALA A 57 7.12 -21.94 0.38
N LEU A 58 5.85 -22.25 0.10
CA LEU A 58 4.76 -22.14 1.08
C LEU A 58 4.89 -23.19 2.20
N GLN A 59 5.35 -24.40 1.87
CA GLN A 59 5.56 -25.47 2.85
C GLN A 59 6.72 -25.12 3.79
N ARG A 60 7.81 -24.56 3.24
CA ARG A 60 8.91 -24.00 4.04
C ARG A 60 8.43 -22.89 4.97
N LEU A 61 7.61 -21.95 4.49
CA LEU A 61 7.01 -20.90 5.32
C LEU A 61 6.20 -21.49 6.49
N CYS A 62 5.40 -22.53 6.23
CA CYS A 62 4.64 -23.22 7.28
C CYS A 62 5.54 -23.81 8.37
N ILE A 63 6.67 -24.42 7.99
CA ILE A 63 7.64 -24.97 8.96
C ILE A 63 8.25 -23.85 9.79
N VAL A 64 8.78 -22.78 9.16
CA VAL A 64 9.40 -21.65 9.87
C VAL A 64 8.40 -20.99 10.82
N ARG A 65 7.15 -20.80 10.39
CA ARG A 65 6.07 -20.26 11.25
C ARG A 65 5.81 -21.12 12.48
N SER A 66 5.92 -22.45 12.37
CA SER A 66 5.69 -23.36 13.50
C SER A 66 6.79 -23.28 14.56
N VAL A 67 8.05 -23.02 14.14
CA VAL A 67 9.20 -23.03 15.07
C VAL A 67 9.67 -21.64 15.52
N ARG A 68 9.46 -20.62 14.70
CA ARG A 68 9.93 -19.24 14.92
C ARG A 68 8.83 -18.24 14.50
N PRO A 69 7.66 -18.24 15.18
CA PRO A 69 6.51 -17.41 14.82
C PRO A 69 6.81 -15.90 14.86
N GLU A 70 7.77 -15.47 15.66
CA GLU A 70 8.20 -14.07 15.74
C GLU A 70 9.00 -13.61 14.51
N ARG A 71 9.51 -14.55 13.70
CA ARG A 71 10.13 -14.28 12.39
C ARG A 71 9.13 -14.35 11.23
N LEU A 72 7.82 -14.47 11.50
CA LEU A 72 6.81 -14.66 10.47
C LEU A 72 6.81 -13.55 9.42
N LEU A 73 7.08 -12.30 9.80
CA LEU A 73 7.13 -11.18 8.85
C LEU A 73 8.28 -11.37 7.85
N GLN A 74 9.48 -11.70 8.34
CA GLN A 74 10.67 -11.95 7.53
C GLN A 74 10.52 -13.22 6.68
N ALA A 75 9.96 -14.29 7.25
CA ALA A 75 9.68 -15.52 6.54
C ALA A 75 8.65 -15.31 5.41
N THR A 76 7.61 -14.51 5.66
CA THR A 76 6.60 -14.16 4.65
C THR A 76 7.21 -13.29 3.55
N ALA A 77 8.10 -12.36 3.90
CA ALA A 77 8.85 -11.58 2.91
C ALA A 77 9.75 -12.47 2.06
N ALA A 78 10.52 -13.38 2.66
CA ALA A 78 11.36 -14.34 1.94
C ALA A 78 10.53 -15.24 1.00
N PHE A 79 9.38 -15.72 1.48
CA PHE A 79 8.41 -16.45 0.66
C PHE A 79 7.97 -15.61 -0.56
N ALA A 80 7.51 -14.38 -0.34
CA ALA A 80 7.09 -13.49 -1.43
C ALA A 80 8.23 -13.23 -2.43
N VAL A 81 9.47 -13.03 -1.96
CA VAL A 81 10.64 -12.89 -2.83
C VAL A 81 10.86 -14.15 -3.67
N SER A 82 10.78 -15.34 -3.08
CA SER A 82 11.01 -16.59 -3.81
C SER A 82 9.95 -16.89 -4.88
N VAL A 83 8.70 -16.44 -4.68
CA VAL A 83 7.58 -16.72 -5.59
C VAL A 83 7.38 -15.61 -6.62
N LEU A 84 7.46 -14.35 -6.20
CA LEU A 84 7.13 -13.18 -7.03
C LEU A 84 8.35 -12.33 -7.40
N GLY A 85 9.47 -12.50 -6.69
CA GLY A 85 10.67 -11.69 -6.86
C GLY A 85 10.75 -10.50 -5.90
N SER A 86 11.96 -9.94 -5.76
CA SER A 86 12.27 -8.85 -4.81
C SER A 86 11.59 -7.51 -5.12
N ALA A 87 10.94 -7.37 -6.27
CA ALA A 87 10.17 -6.18 -6.60
C ALA A 87 8.88 -6.06 -5.76
N TYR A 88 8.37 -7.18 -5.23
CA TYR A 88 7.09 -7.21 -4.50
C TYR A 88 7.23 -7.07 -2.98
N THR A 89 8.47 -7.02 -2.48
CA THR A 89 8.77 -6.83 -1.05
C THR A 89 9.57 -5.56 -0.76
N ARG A 90 10.12 -4.93 -1.80
CA ARG A 90 10.73 -3.61 -1.69
C ARG A 90 9.66 -2.55 -1.69
N ASP A 91 9.88 -1.49 -0.91
CA ASP A 91 9.12 -0.26 -1.04
C ASP A 91 9.32 0.25 -2.48
N PRO A 92 8.25 0.36 -3.29
CA PRO A 92 8.36 0.86 -4.66
C PRO A 92 8.80 2.33 -4.70
N GLY A 93 8.85 3.01 -3.55
CA GLY A 93 9.00 4.45 -3.47
C GLY A 93 7.70 5.15 -3.84
N VAL A 94 7.61 6.42 -3.50
CA VAL A 94 6.50 7.27 -3.93
C VAL A 94 6.80 7.77 -5.35
N GLU A 95 6.60 6.90 -6.34
CA GLU A 95 6.66 7.24 -7.76
C GLU A 95 5.57 8.29 -8.13
N PRO A 96 5.70 9.01 -9.26
CA PRO A 96 4.78 10.06 -9.67
C PRO A 96 3.33 9.60 -9.56
N THR A 97 2.48 10.46 -9.01
CA THR A 97 1.05 10.18 -8.73
C THR A 97 0.21 9.84 -9.97
N ALA A 98 0.81 9.72 -11.16
CA ALA A 98 0.14 9.43 -12.41
C ALA A 98 0.69 8.23 -13.19
N VAL A 99 1.63 7.44 -12.65
CA VAL A 99 2.05 6.19 -13.30
C VAL A 99 0.87 5.20 -13.25
N GLY A 100 0.05 5.18 -14.31
CA GLY A 100 -1.09 4.29 -14.47
C GLY A 100 -2.48 4.90 -14.27
N SER A 101 -2.60 6.19 -13.95
CA SER A 101 -3.91 6.88 -13.93
C SER A 101 -4.23 7.45 -15.31
N ASP A 102 -5.47 7.30 -15.75
CA ASP A 102 -6.05 7.95 -16.92
C ASP A 102 -6.97 9.12 -16.51
N PRO A 103 -7.44 9.97 -17.44
CA PRO A 103 -8.34 11.08 -17.14
C PRO A 103 -9.65 10.68 -16.41
N ALA A 104 -10.11 9.44 -16.57
CA ALA A 104 -11.35 8.93 -15.97
C ALA A 104 -11.12 8.31 -14.58
N THR A 105 -9.88 7.94 -14.27
CA THR A 105 -9.48 7.23 -13.06
C THR A 105 -8.80 8.20 -12.10
N PRO A 106 -9.50 8.69 -11.06
CA PRO A 106 -8.93 9.63 -10.13
C PRO A 106 -7.79 9.01 -9.32
N VAL A 107 -6.90 9.87 -8.83
CA VAL A 107 -5.80 9.51 -7.92
C VAL A 107 -6.15 10.02 -6.53
N LEU A 108 -6.07 9.13 -5.54
CA LEU A 108 -6.30 9.43 -4.14
C LEU A 108 -4.98 9.35 -3.37
N LEU A 109 -4.54 10.49 -2.88
CA LEU A 109 -3.40 10.63 -1.99
C LEU A 109 -3.89 10.53 -0.55
N LEU A 110 -3.65 9.37 0.04
CA LEU A 110 -3.98 9.08 1.42
C LEU A 110 -2.82 9.51 2.33
N HIS A 111 -3.16 10.23 3.38
CA HIS A 111 -2.20 10.63 4.40
C HIS A 111 -2.74 10.35 5.82
N GLU A 112 -1.85 10.10 6.77
CA GLU A 112 -2.22 9.96 8.18
C GLU A 112 -2.15 11.31 8.90
N ARG A 113 -1.05 12.04 8.71
CA ARG A 113 -0.73 13.26 9.46
C ARG A 113 -0.29 14.41 8.57
N ASP A 114 0.53 14.14 7.56
CA ASP A 114 1.13 15.18 6.73
C ASP A 114 0.36 15.39 5.43
N ALA A 115 -0.72 16.18 5.51
CA ALA A 115 -1.45 16.64 4.34
C ALA A 115 -0.57 17.43 3.35
N SER A 116 0.48 18.10 3.86
CA SER A 116 1.39 18.90 3.05
C SER A 116 2.31 18.03 2.19
N ALA A 117 2.66 16.82 2.64
CA ALA A 117 3.38 15.86 1.80
C ALA A 117 2.56 15.44 0.58
N ALA A 118 1.27 15.16 0.76
CA ALA A 118 0.36 14.84 -0.35
C ALA A 118 0.24 16.01 -1.34
N ASP A 119 0.11 17.24 -0.84
CA ASP A 119 0.10 18.44 -1.68
C ASP A 119 1.41 18.64 -2.46
N ARG A 120 2.57 18.56 -1.79
CA ARG A 120 3.89 18.66 -2.45
C ARG A 120 4.07 17.59 -3.52
N LEU A 121 3.66 16.36 -3.24
CA LEU A 121 3.75 15.25 -4.17
C LEU A 121 2.87 15.50 -5.41
N ALA A 122 1.62 15.93 -5.22
CA ALA A 122 0.72 16.25 -6.32
C ALA A 122 1.25 17.40 -7.19
N ARG A 123 1.72 18.49 -6.57
CA ARG A 123 2.25 19.66 -7.28
C ARG A 123 3.53 19.35 -8.05
N SER A 124 4.49 18.67 -7.42
CA SER A 124 5.75 18.29 -8.06
C SER A 124 5.51 17.31 -9.22
N SER A 125 4.57 16.38 -9.07
CA SER A 125 4.18 15.45 -10.15
C SER A 125 3.50 16.16 -11.30
N ALA A 126 2.54 17.06 -11.03
CA ALA A 126 1.89 17.87 -12.05
C ALA A 126 2.90 18.71 -12.83
N LEU A 127 3.80 19.41 -12.14
CA LEU A 127 4.82 20.23 -12.77
C LEU A 127 5.78 19.41 -13.64
N ARG A 128 6.22 18.25 -13.15
CA ARG A 128 7.14 17.36 -13.89
C ARG A 128 6.49 16.74 -15.13
N LEU A 129 5.22 16.36 -15.06
CA LEU A 129 4.54 15.62 -16.13
C LEU A 129 3.81 16.51 -17.13
N THR A 130 3.34 17.68 -16.71
CA THR A 130 2.55 18.60 -17.55
C THR A 130 3.25 19.94 -17.80
N GLY A 131 4.34 20.23 -17.08
CA GLY A 131 4.99 21.54 -17.12
C GLY A 131 4.19 22.65 -16.41
N ARG A 132 3.09 22.31 -15.73
CA ARG A 132 2.15 23.26 -15.13
C ARG A 132 1.78 22.88 -13.70
N PRO A 133 1.50 23.87 -12.83
CA PRO A 133 0.94 23.60 -11.51
C PRO A 133 -0.52 23.12 -11.63
N PRO A 134 -1.02 22.33 -10.66
CA PRO A 134 -2.41 21.92 -10.64
C PRO A 134 -3.32 23.11 -10.28
N ILE A 135 -4.57 23.05 -10.73
CA ILE A 135 -5.64 23.90 -10.21
C ILE A 135 -6.13 23.29 -8.91
N VAL A 136 -6.04 24.06 -7.83
CA VAL A 136 -6.27 23.57 -6.47
C VAL A 136 -7.58 24.09 -5.93
N PHE A 137 -8.33 23.22 -5.24
CA PHE A 137 -9.57 23.59 -4.56
C PHE A 137 -9.72 22.87 -3.22
N GLN A 138 -10.13 23.60 -2.18
CA GLN A 138 -10.40 23.05 -0.86
C GLN A 138 -11.86 22.55 -0.79
N VAL A 139 -12.03 21.25 -0.60
CA VAL A 139 -13.34 20.64 -0.32
C VAL A 139 -13.50 20.57 1.20
N ALA A 140 -14.14 21.59 1.77
CA ALA A 140 -14.27 21.72 3.22
C ALA A 140 -15.48 20.97 3.80
N ASP A 141 -16.56 20.84 3.03
CA ASP A 141 -17.85 20.31 3.47
C ASP A 141 -18.64 19.66 2.30
N ASN A 142 -19.86 19.21 2.58
CA ASN A 142 -20.80 18.64 1.60
C ASN A 142 -21.78 19.69 1.03
N SER A 143 -21.49 20.98 1.13
CA SER A 143 -22.42 22.02 0.69
C SER A 143 -22.49 22.10 -0.84
N ALA A 144 -23.65 22.53 -1.36
CA ALA A 144 -23.81 22.79 -2.78
C ALA A 144 -22.87 23.90 -3.30
N ASN A 145 -22.35 24.77 -2.44
CA ASN A 145 -21.37 25.78 -2.82
C ASN A 145 -19.98 25.16 -3.04
N THR A 146 -19.54 24.34 -2.09
CA THR A 146 -18.28 23.58 -2.19
C THR A 146 -18.28 22.67 -3.42
N GLU A 147 -19.38 21.95 -3.66
CA GLU A 147 -19.51 21.11 -4.84
C GLU A 147 -19.43 21.92 -6.15
N ARG A 148 -20.12 23.07 -6.24
CA ARG A 148 -20.03 23.94 -7.43
C ARG A 148 -18.62 24.48 -7.64
N GLY A 149 -17.91 24.82 -6.57
CA GLY A 149 -16.52 25.26 -6.63
C GLY A 149 -15.59 24.16 -7.14
N ALA A 150 -15.70 22.95 -6.59
CA ALA A 150 -14.92 21.79 -7.03
C ALA A 150 -15.19 21.45 -8.50
N LYS A 151 -16.46 21.46 -8.92
CA LYS A 151 -16.84 21.27 -10.34
C LYS A 151 -16.19 22.29 -11.26
N ARG A 152 -16.18 23.58 -10.89
CA ARG A 152 -15.52 24.63 -11.67
C ARG A 152 -14.00 24.42 -11.76
N ALA A 153 -13.36 24.01 -10.66
CA ALA A 153 -11.94 23.71 -10.64
C ALA A 153 -11.59 22.56 -11.59
N ILE A 154 -12.39 21.48 -11.58
CA ILE A 154 -12.23 20.34 -12.49
C ILE A 154 -12.41 20.76 -13.94
N GLN A 155 -13.49 21.48 -14.25
CA GLN A 155 -13.78 21.95 -15.61
C GLN A 155 -12.68 22.86 -16.15
N ARG A 156 -12.15 23.75 -15.30
CA ARG A 156 -11.02 24.62 -15.66
C ARG A 156 -9.77 23.80 -15.94
N ALA A 157 -9.46 22.79 -15.11
CA ALA A 157 -8.33 21.91 -15.32
C ALA A 157 -8.45 21.08 -16.60
N MET A 158 -9.65 20.61 -16.94
CA MET A 158 -9.92 19.96 -18.23
C MET A 158 -9.71 20.91 -19.41
N ALA A 159 -10.17 22.15 -19.32
CA ALA A 159 -10.01 23.15 -20.38
C ALA A 159 -8.55 23.59 -20.57
N GLU A 160 -7.76 23.61 -19.49
CA GLU A 160 -6.35 24.02 -19.50
C GLU A 160 -5.37 22.84 -19.71
N ASP A 161 -5.87 21.61 -19.91
CA ASP A 161 -5.08 20.35 -19.90
C ASP A 161 -4.12 20.26 -18.69
N ALA A 162 -4.62 20.68 -17.53
CA ALA A 162 -3.89 20.70 -16.26
C ALA A 162 -4.47 19.67 -15.29
N TRP A 163 -3.79 19.44 -14.17
CA TRP A 163 -4.32 18.60 -13.11
C TRP A 163 -5.28 19.39 -12.23
N ALA A 164 -6.32 18.72 -11.73
CA ALA A 164 -7.16 19.23 -10.64
C ALA A 164 -6.71 18.58 -9.33
N LEU A 165 -6.41 19.38 -8.31
CA LEU A 165 -6.07 18.92 -6.96
C LEU A 165 -7.16 19.35 -5.97
N LEU A 166 -7.89 18.39 -5.42
CA LEU A 166 -8.92 18.63 -4.42
C LEU A 166 -8.43 18.24 -3.03
N HIS A 167 -8.43 19.18 -2.09
CA HIS A 167 -8.11 18.90 -0.70
C HIS A 167 -9.36 18.57 0.11
N CYS A 168 -9.52 17.31 0.50
CA CYS A 168 -10.72 16.81 1.15
C CYS A 168 -10.48 16.69 2.66
N SER A 169 -11.03 17.63 3.44
CA SER A 169 -10.65 17.84 4.86
C SER A 169 -11.41 17.02 5.89
N GLY A 170 -12.03 15.90 5.52
CA GLY A 170 -12.66 14.99 6.48
C GLY A 170 -13.78 14.12 5.92
N PRO A 171 -14.48 13.34 6.77
CA PRO A 171 -15.48 12.36 6.33
C PRO A 171 -16.67 12.99 5.59
N ALA A 172 -17.06 14.21 5.95
CA ALA A 172 -18.16 14.94 5.32
C ALA A 172 -17.91 15.25 3.83
N THR A 173 -16.67 15.14 3.36
CA THR A 173 -16.27 15.48 1.99
C THR A 173 -16.33 14.30 1.03
N LEU A 174 -16.51 13.08 1.54
CA LEU A 174 -16.49 11.82 0.78
C LEU A 174 -17.56 11.78 -0.32
N ASP A 175 -18.76 12.30 -0.05
CA ASP A 175 -19.82 12.34 -1.07
C ASP A 175 -19.50 13.33 -2.19
N VAL A 176 -18.83 14.45 -1.87
CA VAL A 176 -18.37 15.41 -2.87
C VAL A 176 -17.26 14.80 -3.71
N MET A 177 -16.34 14.05 -3.09
CA MET A 177 -15.30 13.30 -3.80
C MET A 177 -15.91 12.33 -4.82
N GLN A 178 -16.95 11.58 -4.43
CA GLN A 178 -17.66 10.69 -5.34
C GLN A 178 -18.22 11.46 -6.54
N ARG A 179 -18.99 12.52 -6.29
CA ARG A 179 -19.60 13.31 -7.37
C ARG A 179 -18.57 13.98 -8.27
N CYS A 180 -17.39 14.34 -7.74
CA CYS A 180 -16.27 14.86 -8.52
C CYS A 180 -15.60 13.77 -9.37
N ALA A 181 -15.47 12.55 -8.86
CA ALA A 181 -14.99 11.41 -9.62
C ALA A 181 -15.96 11.06 -10.76
N ASP A 182 -17.25 11.04 -10.50
CA ASP A 182 -18.28 10.79 -11.53
C ASP A 182 -18.24 11.86 -12.64
N LEU A 183 -18.00 13.12 -12.25
CA LEU A 183 -17.80 14.22 -13.19
C LEU A 183 -16.57 13.99 -14.08
N ALA A 184 -15.44 13.57 -13.49
CA ALA A 184 -14.21 13.30 -14.24
C ALA A 184 -14.32 12.07 -15.15
N ALA A 185 -15.03 11.03 -14.70
CA ALA A 185 -15.18 9.77 -15.43
C ALA A 185 -16.17 9.84 -16.61
N GLY A 186 -17.15 10.76 -16.59
CA GLY A 186 -18.12 10.86 -17.71
C GLY A 186 -19.31 11.81 -17.53
N GLY A 187 -19.37 12.62 -16.47
CA GLY A 187 -20.53 13.47 -16.18
C GLY A 187 -20.70 14.66 -17.13
N GLN A 188 -21.60 14.54 -18.11
CA GLN A 188 -22.29 15.64 -18.85
C GLN A 188 -21.44 16.63 -19.69
N LEU A 189 -20.13 16.45 -19.84
CA LEU A 189 -19.25 17.35 -20.63
C LEU A 189 -18.54 16.69 -21.82
N GLN A 190 -19.07 15.57 -22.33
CA GLN A 190 -18.61 14.92 -23.57
C GLN A 190 -18.93 15.75 -24.84
N LYS A 191 -18.40 16.97 -24.94
CA LYS A 191 -18.29 17.72 -26.20
C LYS A 191 -16.85 18.06 -26.57
N GLN A 192 -15.88 17.76 -25.71
CA GLN A 192 -14.47 17.99 -25.98
C GLN A 192 -13.67 16.67 -25.87
N PRO A 193 -12.68 16.44 -26.74
CA PRO A 193 -11.75 15.33 -26.58
C PRO A 193 -11.09 15.45 -25.20
N GLN A 194 -10.99 14.34 -24.46
CA GLN A 194 -10.32 14.33 -23.16
C GLN A 194 -8.91 14.89 -23.34
N ALA A 195 -8.60 15.92 -22.54
CA ALA A 195 -7.28 16.50 -22.51
C ALA A 195 -6.29 15.41 -22.03
N ALA A 196 -5.25 15.14 -22.81
CA ALA A 196 -4.42 13.95 -22.64
C ALA A 196 -3.70 13.92 -21.28
N SER A 197 -3.40 15.10 -20.74
CA SER A 197 -2.61 15.29 -19.53
C SER A 197 -3.46 15.52 -18.28
N PHE A 198 -4.77 15.81 -18.43
CA PHE A 198 -5.68 16.03 -17.31
C PHE A 198 -5.71 14.84 -16.36
N ARG A 199 -5.61 15.12 -15.05
CA ARG A 199 -5.79 14.15 -13.97
C ARG A 199 -6.56 14.78 -12.82
N LEU A 200 -7.49 14.03 -12.24
CA LEU A 200 -8.15 14.39 -10.99
C LEU A 200 -7.39 13.75 -9.83
N VAL A 201 -6.77 14.58 -9.00
CA VAL A 201 -6.05 14.18 -7.78
C VAL A 201 -6.83 14.69 -6.56
N MET A 202 -7.02 13.83 -5.57
CA MET A 202 -7.71 14.15 -4.33
C MET A 202 -6.81 13.80 -3.15
N THR A 203 -6.75 14.63 -2.12
CA THR A 203 -6.06 14.33 -0.87
C THR A 203 -7.07 14.03 0.21
N CYS A 204 -6.92 12.93 0.94
CA CYS A 204 -7.81 12.57 2.04
C CYS A 204 -7.03 11.92 3.18
N ARG A 205 -7.51 12.09 4.42
CA ARG A 205 -6.94 11.34 5.54
C ARG A 205 -7.34 9.86 5.44
N ALA A 206 -6.40 8.97 5.73
CA ALA A 206 -6.62 7.54 5.66
C ALA A 206 -7.76 7.05 6.58
N ASP A 207 -7.89 7.64 7.78
CA ASP A 207 -8.93 7.31 8.75
C ASP A 207 -10.36 7.63 8.26
N CYS A 208 -10.52 8.68 7.46
CA CYS A 208 -11.79 9.08 6.88
C CYS A 208 -12.34 8.00 5.93
N CYS A 209 -11.45 7.19 5.33
CA CYS A 209 -11.82 6.15 4.37
C CYS A 209 -12.16 4.80 5.03
N LEU A 210 -11.96 4.65 6.35
CA LEU A 210 -12.14 3.39 7.09
C LEU A 210 -13.56 3.22 7.66
N GLY A 211 -14.43 4.22 7.53
CA GLY A 211 -15.82 4.17 8.02
C GLY A 211 -16.71 3.14 7.31
N SER A 212 -17.92 2.95 7.86
CA SER A 212 -18.94 2.04 7.32
C SER A 212 -19.47 2.45 5.94
N HIS A 213 -19.44 3.75 5.62
CA HIS A 213 -19.80 4.27 4.31
C HIS A 213 -18.54 4.50 3.46
N ARG A 214 -18.18 3.51 2.63
CA ARG A 214 -17.07 3.64 1.67
C ARG A 214 -17.63 4.09 0.32
N PRO A 215 -17.34 5.32 -0.13
CA PRO A 215 -17.85 5.77 -1.43
C PRO A 215 -17.20 4.97 -2.57
N PRO A 216 -17.91 4.68 -3.67
CA PRO A 216 -17.39 3.94 -4.83
C PRO A 216 -16.06 4.46 -5.41
N VAL A 217 -15.75 5.73 -5.21
CA VAL A 217 -14.49 6.37 -5.62
C VAL A 217 -13.29 5.71 -4.94
N LEU A 218 -13.45 5.18 -3.73
CA LEU A 218 -12.40 4.39 -3.07
C LEU A 218 -12.20 3.03 -3.75
N GLN A 219 -13.12 2.55 -4.57
CA GLN A 219 -12.89 1.35 -5.37
C GLN A 219 -12.26 1.72 -6.72
N ALA A 220 -12.78 2.76 -7.37
CA ALA A 220 -12.34 3.16 -8.71
C ALA A 220 -11.00 3.91 -8.77
N ALA A 221 -10.60 4.63 -7.71
CA ALA A 221 -9.39 5.44 -7.74
C ALA A 221 -8.09 4.62 -7.71
N VAL A 222 -6.98 5.20 -8.19
CA VAL A 222 -5.61 4.77 -7.81
C VAL A 222 -5.31 5.33 -6.42
N LYS A 223 -4.82 4.50 -5.49
CA LYS A 223 -4.56 4.92 -4.10
C LYS A 223 -3.08 4.91 -3.81
N ILE A 224 -2.58 5.99 -3.24
CA ILE A 224 -1.18 6.16 -2.86
C ILE A 224 -1.15 6.65 -1.42
N PHE A 225 -0.48 5.89 -0.55
CA PHE A 225 -0.19 6.32 0.82
C PHE A 225 1.09 7.16 0.81
N VAL A 226 0.99 8.41 1.24
CA VAL A 226 2.10 9.38 1.07
C VAL A 226 3.03 9.45 2.28
N ASP A 227 2.50 9.26 3.48
CA ASP A 227 3.21 9.48 4.74
C ASP A 227 3.13 8.27 5.68
N MET A 228 3.00 7.06 5.15
CA MET A 228 3.16 5.84 5.94
C MET A 228 4.65 5.54 6.14
N PRO A 229 5.19 5.47 7.37
CA PRO A 229 6.58 5.08 7.58
C PRO A 229 6.69 3.56 7.40
N THR A 230 7.51 3.12 6.45
CA THR A 230 7.70 1.68 6.21
C THR A 230 8.83 1.14 7.06
N ILE A 231 9.78 1.99 7.49
CA ILE A 231 10.89 1.63 8.37
C ILE A 231 11.15 2.67 9.47
N PHE A 232 11.81 2.24 10.55
CA PHE A 232 12.18 3.10 11.68
C PHE A 232 13.00 4.34 11.26
N LYS A 233 13.85 4.20 10.24
CA LYS A 233 14.63 5.31 9.69
C LYS A 233 13.73 6.44 9.20
N ASP A 234 12.62 6.11 8.54
CA ASP A 234 11.67 7.11 8.03
C ASP A 234 10.97 7.83 9.19
N CYS A 235 10.67 7.11 10.28
CA CYS A 235 10.16 7.72 11.50
C CYS A 235 11.14 8.76 12.05
N VAL A 236 12.43 8.41 12.15
CA VAL A 236 13.48 9.31 12.66
C VAL A 236 13.64 10.53 11.76
N GLN A 237 13.70 10.35 10.44
CA GLN A 237 13.82 11.45 9.49
C GLN A 237 12.63 12.42 9.58
N ARG A 238 11.42 11.92 9.80
CA ARG A 238 10.23 12.75 9.98
C ARG A 238 10.23 13.51 11.31
N CYS A 239 10.58 12.84 12.41
CA CYS A 239 10.76 13.50 13.70
C CYS A 239 11.76 14.65 13.58
N TRP A 240 12.87 14.43 12.88
CA TRP A 240 13.89 15.44 12.65
C TRP A 240 13.35 16.63 11.84
N ALA A 241 12.70 16.38 10.71
CA ALA A 241 12.13 17.43 9.87
C ALA A 241 11.05 18.27 10.59
N SER A 242 10.31 17.65 11.53
CA SER A 242 9.33 18.37 12.36
C SER A 242 9.97 19.30 13.39
N ILE A 243 11.19 19.02 13.84
CA ILE A 243 11.93 19.85 14.79
C ILE A 243 12.51 21.08 14.08
N GLU A 244 12.99 20.93 12.85
CA GLU A 244 13.53 22.06 12.05
C GLU A 244 12.47 23.09 11.63
N GLN A 245 11.18 22.74 11.72
CA GLN A 245 10.06 23.63 11.37
C GLN A 245 9.46 24.38 12.58
N GLN A 246 9.98 24.18 13.79
CA GLN A 246 9.62 24.93 15.00
C GLN A 246 10.63 26.03 15.29
#